data_AF-A0A2D5BTI9-F1
#
_entry.id   AF-A0A2D5BTI9-F1
#
_cell.length_a   1.000
_cell.length_b   1.000
_cell.length_c   1.000
_cell.angle_alpha   90.00
_cell.angle_beta   90.00
_cell.angle_gamma   90.00
#
_symmetry.space_group_name_H-M   'P 1'
#
loop_
_entity.id
_entity.type
_entity.pdbx_description
1 polymer ?
#
loop_
_entity_poly.entity_id
_entity_poly.type
_entity_poly.pdbx_seq_one_letter_code
_entity_poly.pdbx_strand_id
1 'polypeptide(L)'
;MLDRASSFHDAETARILTEDYVPVALDVFYEERREDTGGEFYRKIVKQRENLQPGRTTQGFYIATPDGDLINGWNNRNPQRLKHRLKLALVGYEAGKTEFSPATKTDPTYERSLPQGALVVDVRALIVDAAWQGAGSRWDKIRREAMGRDHLWITDAERQELIAGRWPPSLTRRMARFHLIDNTRGEAPMWRSRDLREASLTFESGILAGRIRLATNTNPPFHPDAAVDRFYDAAVRGVVTIKDDAIVRLDVVVRGSFFGEGRWTPGSPKKPFTFAVAFGLANPALAASKVPPQASRSLRSYLEAR
;
A
#
# COMPACT_ATOMS: atom_id res chain seq x y z
N MET A 1 -5.55 -1.75 5.28
CA MET A 1 -6.95 -1.69 4.77
C MET A 1 -7.97 -1.99 5.88
N LEU A 2 -7.99 -3.21 6.45
CA LEU A 2 -9.01 -3.65 7.43
C LEU A 2 -9.11 -2.71 8.63
N ASP A 3 -7.97 -2.37 9.22
CA ASP A 3 -7.92 -1.56 10.44
C ASP A 3 -8.50 -0.16 10.21
N ARG A 4 -8.19 0.45 9.06
CA ARG A 4 -8.75 1.75 8.65
C ARG A 4 -10.27 1.71 8.48
N ALA A 5 -10.82 0.65 7.92
CA ALA A 5 -12.27 0.51 7.71
C ALA A 5 -13.02 -0.10 8.91
N SER A 6 -12.32 -0.37 10.02
CA SER A 6 -12.90 -0.91 11.25
C SER A 6 -12.45 -0.12 12.46
N SER A 7 -11.34 -0.55 13.08
CA SER A 7 -10.78 -0.04 14.32
C SER A 7 -10.53 1.47 14.29
N PHE A 8 -9.93 1.98 13.22
CA PHE A 8 -9.57 3.40 13.11
C PHE A 8 -10.65 4.27 12.45
N HIS A 9 -11.80 3.69 12.10
CA HIS A 9 -12.97 4.45 11.65
C HIS A 9 -13.90 4.84 12.81
N ASP A 10 -13.73 4.21 13.98
CA ASP A 10 -14.49 4.53 15.19
C ASP A 10 -13.99 5.86 15.78
N ALA A 11 -14.90 6.84 15.87
CA ALA A 11 -14.56 8.20 16.28
C ALA A 11 -13.95 8.29 17.69
N GLU A 12 -14.43 7.47 18.62
CA GLU A 12 -13.90 7.42 19.99
C GLU A 12 -12.49 6.82 20.02
N THR A 13 -12.22 5.78 19.22
CA THR A 13 -10.88 5.21 19.07
C THR A 13 -9.92 6.23 18.48
N ALA A 14 -10.35 6.97 17.46
CA ALA A 14 -9.54 8.06 16.89
C ALA A 14 -9.25 9.13 17.94
N ARG A 15 -10.26 9.59 18.70
CA ARG A 15 -10.10 10.58 19.76
C ARG A 15 -9.07 10.14 20.81
N ILE A 16 -9.21 8.93 21.36
CA ILE A 16 -8.28 8.37 22.35
C ILE A 16 -6.85 8.36 21.78
N LEU A 17 -6.69 7.89 20.55
CA LEU A 17 -5.36 7.83 19.91
C LEU A 17 -4.75 9.23 19.67
N THR A 18 -5.54 10.27 19.46
CA THR A 18 -5.03 11.63 19.20
C THR A 18 -4.86 12.48 20.46
N GLU A 19 -5.59 12.19 21.52
CA GLU A 19 -5.58 12.99 22.76
C GLU A 19 -4.71 12.34 23.86
N ASP A 20 -4.73 11.00 23.97
CA ASP A 20 -4.12 10.28 25.09
C ASP A 20 -2.84 9.51 24.70
N TYR A 21 -2.53 9.42 23.41
CA TYR A 21 -1.41 8.63 22.88
C TYR A 21 -0.59 9.39 21.85
N VAL A 22 0.62 8.88 21.59
CA VAL A 22 1.43 9.21 20.41
C VAL A 22 1.31 8.03 19.42
N PRO A 23 0.43 8.10 18.41
CA PRO A 23 0.19 6.99 17.51
C PRO A 23 1.31 6.90 16.48
N VAL A 24 1.91 5.71 16.36
CA VAL A 24 2.94 5.41 15.36
C VAL A 24 2.48 4.23 14.50
N ALA A 25 2.50 4.40 13.18
CA ALA A 25 2.26 3.34 12.22
C ALA A 25 3.56 2.92 11.55
N LEU A 26 3.86 1.62 11.60
CA LEU A 26 5.11 1.06 11.11
C LEU A 26 4.83 -0.07 10.10
N ASP A 27 5.71 -0.23 9.12
CA ASP A 27 5.71 -1.42 8.26
C ASP A 27 6.67 -2.46 8.83
N VAL A 28 6.09 -3.51 9.41
CA VAL A 28 6.78 -4.63 10.08
C VAL A 28 7.84 -5.26 9.17
N PHE A 29 7.65 -5.23 7.85
CA PHE A 29 8.63 -5.74 6.90
C PHE A 29 10.00 -5.09 7.10
N TYR A 30 10.04 -3.77 7.35
CA TYR A 30 11.28 -3.05 7.57
C TYR A 30 11.75 -3.16 9.03
N GLU A 31 10.88 -2.88 10.00
CA GLU A 31 11.28 -2.73 11.41
C GLU A 31 11.80 -4.01 12.05
N GLU A 32 11.28 -5.18 11.63
CA GLU A 32 11.80 -6.47 12.09
C GLU A 32 13.26 -6.70 11.64
N ARG A 33 13.72 -6.04 10.57
CA ARG A 33 14.97 -6.38 9.86
C ARG A 33 16.04 -5.30 9.89
N ARG A 34 15.66 -4.02 9.97
CA ARG A 34 16.61 -2.91 9.89
C ARG A 34 17.55 -2.86 11.11
N GLU A 35 18.82 -2.64 10.88
CA GLU A 35 19.85 -2.57 11.92
C GLU A 35 20.16 -1.13 12.32
N ASP A 36 19.11 -0.37 12.63
CA ASP A 36 19.20 1.03 13.06
C ASP A 36 18.53 1.27 14.43
N THR A 37 18.62 2.50 14.94
CA THR A 37 18.07 2.85 16.26
C THR A 37 16.55 2.59 16.33
N GLY A 38 15.81 2.86 15.25
CA GLY A 38 14.37 2.64 15.19
C GLY A 38 13.99 1.16 15.23
N GLY A 39 14.68 0.32 14.45
CA GLY A 39 14.50 -1.12 14.45
C GLY A 39 14.90 -1.77 15.77
N GLU A 40 15.99 -1.31 16.39
CA GLU A 40 16.40 -1.75 17.74
C GLU A 40 15.30 -1.45 18.77
N PHE A 41 14.75 -0.23 18.75
CA PHE A 41 13.67 0.17 19.64
C PHE A 41 12.39 -0.65 19.41
N TYR A 42 11.98 -0.81 18.14
CA TYR A 42 10.86 -1.66 17.78
C TYR A 42 11.04 -3.10 18.28
N ARG A 43 12.22 -3.69 18.04
CA ARG A 43 12.55 -5.05 18.50
C ARG A 43 12.59 -5.16 20.02
N LYS A 44 13.01 -4.12 20.74
CA LYS A 44 12.93 -4.06 22.22
C LYS A 44 11.48 -4.24 22.67
N ILE A 45 10.54 -3.51 22.07
CA ILE A 45 9.11 -3.56 22.44
C ILE A 45 8.51 -4.93 22.12
N VAL A 46 8.63 -5.39 20.86
CA VAL A 46 7.86 -6.57 20.43
C VAL A 46 8.32 -7.88 21.08
N LYS A 47 9.61 -7.98 21.47
CA LYS A 47 10.17 -9.15 22.17
C LYS A 47 9.58 -9.37 23.57
N GLN A 48 9.00 -8.33 24.17
CA GLN A 48 8.35 -8.43 25.48
C GLN A 48 6.93 -9.03 25.39
N ARG A 49 6.38 -9.20 24.18
CA ARG A 49 5.01 -9.70 24.02
C ARG A 49 4.94 -11.19 24.38
N GLU A 50 4.15 -11.49 25.41
CA GLU A 50 3.84 -12.86 25.81
C GLU A 50 3.28 -13.67 24.63
N ASN A 51 3.73 -14.92 24.50
CA ASN A 51 3.34 -15.87 23.45
C ASN A 51 3.77 -15.50 22.02
N LEU A 52 4.67 -14.54 21.83
CA LEU A 52 5.33 -14.34 20.54
C LEU A 52 6.36 -15.46 20.33
N GLN A 53 5.97 -16.48 19.57
CA GLN A 53 6.89 -17.58 19.21
C GLN A 53 7.92 -17.10 18.18
N PRO A 54 9.17 -17.61 18.23
CA PRO A 54 10.16 -17.37 17.19
C PRO A 54 9.62 -17.67 15.79
N GLY A 55 9.88 -16.79 14.82
CA GLY A 55 9.44 -16.96 13.42
C GLY A 55 7.96 -16.65 13.15
N ARG A 56 7.18 -16.25 14.16
CA ARG A 56 5.84 -15.69 13.96
C ARG A 56 5.93 -14.20 13.62
N THR A 57 4.94 -13.71 12.87
CA THR A 57 4.82 -12.28 12.55
C THR A 57 4.66 -11.42 13.80
N THR A 58 5.38 -10.29 13.85
CA THR A 58 5.18 -9.26 14.88
C THR A 58 4.11 -8.23 14.49
N GLN A 59 3.29 -8.52 13.47
CA GLN A 59 2.16 -7.67 13.12
C GLN A 59 1.17 -7.60 14.29
N GLY A 60 0.71 -6.39 14.61
CA GLY A 60 -0.26 -6.16 15.67
C GLY A 60 -0.28 -4.72 16.16
N PHE A 61 -0.96 -4.53 17.28
CA PHE A 61 -0.99 -3.29 18.04
C PHE A 61 -0.15 -3.47 19.30
N TYR A 62 0.63 -2.44 19.62
CA TYR A 62 1.53 -2.41 20.77
C TYR A 62 1.33 -1.08 21.49
N ILE A 63 1.18 -1.14 22.80
CA ILE A 63 1.18 0.02 23.69
C ILE A 63 2.43 -0.12 24.54
N ALA A 64 3.31 0.87 24.47
CA ALA A 64 4.55 0.89 25.20
C ALA A 64 4.81 2.27 25.76
N THR A 65 5.60 2.33 26.82
CA THR A 65 6.12 3.56 27.39
C THR A 65 7.16 4.21 26.45
N PRO A 66 7.51 5.49 26.64
CA PRO A 66 8.48 6.18 25.78
C PRO A 66 9.88 5.56 25.77
N ASP A 67 10.29 4.89 26.86
CA ASP A 67 11.54 4.13 26.98
C ASP A 67 11.44 2.71 26.38
N GLY A 68 10.27 2.30 25.89
CA GLY A 68 10.07 1.07 25.13
C GLY A 68 9.71 -0.16 25.97
N ASP A 69 9.16 0.05 27.17
CA ASP A 69 8.64 -1.04 28.00
C ASP A 69 7.18 -1.32 27.61
N LEU A 70 6.87 -2.58 27.36
CA LEU A 70 5.59 -2.99 26.81
C LEU A 70 4.51 -3.00 27.90
N ILE A 71 3.45 -2.21 27.68
CA ILE A 71 2.25 -2.24 28.52
C ILE A 71 1.28 -3.31 28.00
N ASN A 72 1.09 -3.40 26.68
CA ASN A 72 0.16 -4.38 26.09
C ASN A 72 0.48 -4.65 24.61
N GLY A 73 0.29 -5.89 24.13
CA GLY A 73 0.52 -6.26 22.74
C GLY A 73 -0.43 -7.35 22.21
N TRP A 74 -1.07 -7.12 21.07
CA TRP A 74 -2.02 -8.09 20.49
C TRP A 74 -2.18 -7.94 18.97
N ASN A 75 -2.78 -8.94 18.30
CA ASN A 75 -3.09 -8.90 16.87
C ASN A 75 -4.57 -9.26 16.63
N ASN A 76 -5.47 -8.42 17.15
CA ASN A 76 -6.91 -8.55 16.99
C ASN A 76 -7.51 -7.19 16.64
N ARG A 77 -8.33 -7.17 15.59
CA ARG A 77 -8.83 -5.96 14.93
C ARG A 77 -10.25 -5.58 15.35
N ASN A 78 -10.81 -6.26 16.36
CA ASN A 78 -12.12 -5.95 16.89
C ASN A 78 -12.10 -4.56 17.56
N PRO A 79 -12.88 -3.59 17.08
CA PRO A 79 -12.82 -2.21 17.58
C PRO A 79 -13.13 -2.08 19.08
N GLN A 80 -14.09 -2.87 19.59
CA GLN A 80 -14.44 -2.86 21.01
C GLN A 80 -13.29 -3.36 21.88
N ARG A 81 -12.60 -4.42 21.45
CA ARG A 81 -11.41 -4.94 22.15
C ARG A 81 -10.23 -3.96 22.10
N LEU A 82 -9.99 -3.32 20.96
CA LEU A 82 -8.96 -2.27 20.83
C LEU A 82 -9.24 -1.12 21.81
N LYS A 83 -10.45 -0.57 21.78
CA LYS A 83 -10.87 0.53 22.66
C LYS A 83 -10.75 0.19 24.14
N HIS A 84 -11.20 -1.00 24.53
CA HIS A 84 -11.06 -1.48 25.90
C HIS A 84 -9.59 -1.57 26.32
N ARG A 85 -8.72 -2.08 25.47
CA ARG A 85 -7.27 -2.20 25.76
C ARG A 85 -6.58 -0.84 25.85
N LEU A 86 -6.93 0.12 24.98
CA LEU A 86 -6.43 1.50 25.09
C LEU A 86 -6.81 2.09 26.45
N LYS A 87 -8.10 2.08 26.80
CA LYS A 87 -8.54 2.63 28.09
C LYS A 87 -7.87 1.94 29.29
N LEU A 88 -7.76 0.61 29.26
CA LEU A 88 -7.15 -0.15 30.35
C LEU A 88 -5.66 0.16 30.50
N ALA A 89 -4.93 0.40 29.41
CA ALA A 89 -3.51 0.73 29.46
C ALA A 89 -3.23 2.12 30.06
N LEU A 90 -4.22 3.02 30.10
CA LEU A 90 -4.11 4.31 30.78
C LEU A 90 -4.43 4.22 32.28
N VAL A 91 -5.10 3.15 32.74
CA VAL A 91 -5.45 2.99 34.15
C VAL A 91 -4.19 2.77 34.97
N GLY A 92 -3.86 3.74 35.83
CA GLY A 92 -2.68 3.68 36.68
C GLY A 92 -1.36 3.95 35.94
N TYR A 93 -1.42 4.36 34.67
CA TYR A 93 -0.24 4.86 33.97
C TYR A 93 0.00 6.31 34.35
N GLU A 94 1.16 6.58 34.95
CA GLU A 94 1.65 7.93 35.18
C GLU A 94 2.83 8.21 34.24
N ALA A 95 2.75 9.31 33.50
CA ALA A 95 3.79 9.70 32.57
C ALA A 95 5.07 10.06 33.33
N GLY A 96 6.06 9.18 33.30
CA GLY A 96 7.41 9.45 33.79
C GLY A 96 8.15 10.44 32.89
N LYS A 97 9.23 11.03 33.41
CA LYS A 97 10.21 11.74 32.58
C LYS A 97 11.10 10.70 31.91
N THR A 98 11.10 10.68 30.59
CA THR A 98 12.04 9.87 29.80
C THR A 98 13.00 10.82 29.08
N GLU A 99 14.29 10.51 29.12
CA GLU A 99 15.27 11.27 28.34
C GLU A 99 15.07 11.01 26.85
N PHE A 100 15.19 12.07 26.06
CA PHE A 100 15.16 11.93 24.61
C PHE A 100 16.40 11.17 24.13
N SER A 101 16.17 10.04 23.46
CA SER A 101 17.24 9.28 22.80
C SER A 101 17.24 9.58 21.31
N PRO A 102 18.26 10.29 20.78
CA PRO A 102 18.33 10.57 19.35
C PRO A 102 18.55 9.30 18.54
N ALA A 103 18.03 9.27 17.31
CA ALA A 103 18.40 8.26 16.33
C ALA A 103 19.87 8.46 15.93
N THR A 104 20.74 7.53 16.34
CA THR A 104 22.20 7.62 16.15
C THR A 104 22.73 6.66 15.08
N LYS A 105 21.95 5.65 14.72
CA LYS A 105 22.28 4.66 13.69
C LYS A 105 21.25 4.75 12.57
N THR A 106 21.69 4.53 11.35
CA THR A 106 20.83 4.40 10.15
C THR A 106 21.19 3.14 9.39
N ASP A 107 20.19 2.50 8.79
CA ASP A 107 20.38 1.32 7.93
C ASP A 107 19.95 1.66 6.49
N PRO A 108 20.91 1.96 5.60
CA PRO A 108 20.61 2.36 4.24
C PRO A 108 19.92 1.26 3.42
N THR A 109 20.00 -0.01 3.84
CA THR A 109 19.32 -1.14 3.19
C THR A 109 17.80 -0.96 3.19
N TYR A 110 17.27 -0.37 4.27
CA TYR A 110 15.84 -0.21 4.51
C TYR A 110 15.37 1.25 4.44
N GLU A 111 16.28 2.20 4.20
CA GLU A 111 15.94 3.59 3.96
C GLU A 111 15.18 3.75 2.63
N ARG A 112 14.04 4.43 2.67
CA ARG A 112 13.18 4.69 1.50
C ARG A 112 12.88 6.17 1.43
N SER A 113 13.77 6.91 0.78
CA SER A 113 13.58 8.32 0.48
C SER A 113 12.96 8.50 -0.90
N LEU A 114 12.12 9.52 -1.02
CA LEU A 114 11.61 9.98 -2.31
C LEU A 114 12.83 10.40 -3.17
N PRO A 115 13.01 9.86 -4.38
CA PRO A 115 14.10 10.28 -5.24
C PRO A 115 14.03 11.80 -5.51
N GLN A 116 15.19 12.44 -5.59
CA GLN A 116 15.26 13.87 -5.87
C GLN A 116 14.48 14.22 -7.16
N GLY A 117 13.65 15.27 -7.09
CA GLY A 117 12.83 15.72 -8.21
C GLY A 117 11.64 14.82 -8.57
N ALA A 118 11.43 13.71 -7.86
CA ALA A 118 10.29 12.84 -8.09
C ALA A 118 8.97 13.47 -7.61
N LEU A 119 7.89 13.11 -8.28
CA LEU A 119 6.52 13.44 -7.87
C LEU A 119 5.88 12.25 -7.17
N VAL A 120 5.07 12.55 -6.16
CA VAL A 120 4.23 11.56 -5.48
C VAL A 120 2.83 11.58 -6.08
N VAL A 121 2.35 10.40 -6.43
CA VAL A 121 1.00 10.15 -6.95
C VAL A 121 0.26 9.23 -5.98
N ASP A 122 -0.90 9.66 -5.51
CA ASP A 122 -1.84 8.84 -4.76
C ASP A 122 -2.41 7.76 -5.68
N VAL A 123 -2.31 6.49 -5.26
CA VAL A 123 -2.90 5.35 -5.94
C VAL A 123 -4.07 4.82 -5.12
N ARG A 124 -5.23 4.68 -5.76
CA ARG A 124 -6.45 4.17 -5.12
C ARG A 124 -7.03 3.04 -5.94
N ALA A 125 -7.25 1.89 -5.31
CA ALA A 125 -7.82 0.72 -5.97
C ALA A 125 -9.20 0.37 -5.40
N LEU A 126 -10.08 -0.15 -6.25
CA LEU A 126 -11.43 -0.53 -5.86
C LEU A 126 -11.95 -1.69 -6.73
N ILE A 127 -12.62 -2.65 -6.10
CA ILE A 127 -13.49 -3.60 -6.79
C ILE A 127 -14.81 -2.86 -7.07
N VAL A 128 -15.07 -2.54 -8.33
CA VAL A 128 -16.22 -1.73 -8.75
C VAL A 128 -17.48 -2.59 -8.81
N ASP A 129 -17.36 -3.80 -9.33
CA ASP A 129 -18.46 -4.74 -9.47
C ASP A 129 -17.94 -6.18 -9.45
N ALA A 130 -18.62 -7.06 -8.71
CA ALA A 130 -18.22 -8.45 -8.55
C ALA A 130 -19.38 -9.33 -8.09
N ALA A 131 -19.45 -10.54 -8.64
CA ALA A 131 -20.36 -11.58 -8.17
C ALA A 131 -19.79 -12.30 -6.94
N TRP A 132 -20.13 -11.80 -5.75
CA TRP A 132 -19.73 -12.41 -4.48
C TRP A 132 -20.62 -13.60 -4.11
N GLN A 133 -20.03 -14.63 -3.52
CA GLN A 133 -20.77 -15.76 -2.97
C GLN A 133 -21.06 -15.56 -1.47
N GLY A 134 -22.30 -15.81 -1.07
CA GLY A 134 -22.77 -15.78 0.32
C GLY A 134 -22.85 -14.38 0.95
N ALA A 135 -23.66 -14.28 2.02
CA ALA A 135 -23.82 -13.05 2.78
C ALA A 135 -22.48 -12.52 3.37
N GLY A 136 -21.53 -13.43 3.65
CA GLY A 136 -20.22 -13.10 4.20
C GLY A 136 -20.29 -12.64 5.66
N SER A 137 -19.15 -12.65 6.34
CA SER A 137 -18.97 -11.98 7.63
C SER A 137 -18.87 -10.46 7.47
N ARG A 138 -18.94 -9.71 8.57
CA ARG A 138 -18.60 -8.27 8.58
C ARG A 138 -17.22 -8.00 7.96
N TRP A 139 -16.26 -8.90 8.16
CA TRP A 139 -14.91 -8.78 7.59
C TRP A 139 -14.90 -8.97 6.09
N ASP A 140 -15.76 -9.85 5.57
CA ASP A 140 -15.91 -10.03 4.13
C ASP A 140 -16.53 -8.79 3.52
N LYS A 141 -17.56 -8.20 4.15
CA LYS A 141 -18.10 -6.91 3.71
C LYS A 141 -17.02 -5.83 3.60
N ILE A 142 -16.19 -5.67 4.63
CA ILE A 142 -15.08 -4.70 4.60
C ILE A 142 -14.11 -5.01 3.46
N ARG A 143 -13.70 -6.28 3.28
CA ARG A 143 -12.79 -6.67 2.18
C ARG A 143 -13.37 -6.41 0.80
N ARG A 144 -14.70 -6.53 0.65
CA ARG A 144 -15.42 -6.30 -0.62
C ARG A 144 -15.53 -4.81 -0.96
N GLU A 145 -15.68 -3.96 0.05
CA GLU A 145 -15.98 -2.53 -0.12
C GLU A 145 -14.76 -1.61 0.10
N ALA A 146 -13.67 -2.12 0.67
CA ALA A 146 -12.56 -1.27 1.04
C ALA A 146 -11.74 -0.78 -0.16
N MET A 147 -11.28 0.45 -0.03
CA MET A 147 -10.40 1.07 -1.00
C MET A 147 -8.94 0.70 -0.74
N GLY A 148 -8.26 0.14 -1.72
CA GLY A 148 -6.80 0.00 -1.70
C GLY A 148 -6.13 1.37 -1.75
N ARG A 149 -5.00 1.54 -1.05
CA ARG A 149 -4.19 2.76 -1.07
C ARG A 149 -2.72 2.39 -1.22
N ASP A 150 -2.02 3.14 -2.04
CA ASP A 150 -0.58 3.06 -2.26
C ASP A 150 -0.09 4.42 -2.80
N HIS A 151 1.21 4.56 -2.99
CA HIS A 151 1.78 5.70 -3.73
C HIS A 151 2.55 5.21 -4.94
N LEU A 152 2.60 6.04 -5.97
CA LEU A 152 3.47 5.89 -7.12
C LEU A 152 4.47 7.06 -7.11
N TRP A 153 5.75 6.75 -7.26
CA TRP A 153 6.76 7.76 -7.55
C TRP A 153 6.94 7.87 -9.05
N ILE A 154 6.76 9.07 -9.59
CA ILE A 154 7.19 9.45 -10.94
C ILE A 154 8.58 10.04 -10.78
N THR A 155 9.59 9.45 -11.42
CA THR A 155 10.96 9.95 -11.29
C THR A 155 11.12 11.29 -11.98
N ASP A 156 12.20 12.02 -11.68
CA ASP A 156 12.46 13.29 -12.36
C ASP A 156 12.58 13.11 -13.87
N ALA A 157 13.29 12.09 -14.35
CA ALA A 157 13.39 11.78 -15.78
C ALA A 157 12.02 11.53 -16.43
N GLU A 158 11.12 10.81 -15.76
CA GLU A 158 9.77 10.58 -16.26
C GLU A 158 8.91 11.84 -16.23
N ARG A 159 9.09 12.69 -15.21
CA ARG A 159 8.45 14.00 -15.12
C ARG A 159 8.85 14.89 -16.29
N GLN A 160 10.13 14.93 -16.65
CA GLN A 160 10.63 15.71 -17.80
C GLN A 160 10.03 15.22 -19.13
N GLU A 161 9.93 13.91 -19.32
CA GLU A 161 9.28 13.32 -20.49
C GLU A 161 7.79 13.70 -20.58
N LEU A 162 7.05 13.65 -19.46
CA LEU A 162 5.66 14.08 -19.40
C LEU A 162 5.50 15.56 -19.77
N ILE A 163 6.35 16.43 -19.22
CA ILE A 163 6.38 17.87 -19.57
C ILE A 163 6.63 18.06 -21.08
N ALA A 164 7.51 17.26 -21.66
CA ALA A 164 7.80 17.26 -23.09
C ALA A 164 6.73 16.56 -23.96
N GLY A 165 5.56 16.26 -23.40
CA GLY A 165 4.43 15.68 -24.12
C GLY A 165 4.57 14.20 -24.44
N ARG A 166 5.45 13.46 -23.75
CA ARG A 166 5.71 12.03 -23.99
C ARG A 166 5.33 11.20 -22.77
N TRP A 167 4.77 10.02 -23.01
CA TRP A 167 4.44 9.07 -21.95
C TRP A 167 5.59 8.06 -21.75
N PRO A 168 6.29 8.04 -20.60
CA PRO A 168 7.45 7.19 -20.42
C PRO A 168 7.08 5.71 -20.36
N PRO A 169 7.73 4.82 -21.13
CA PRO A 169 7.50 3.38 -21.03
C PRO A 169 7.83 2.79 -19.64
N SER A 170 8.78 3.38 -18.92
CA SER A 170 9.12 2.99 -17.54
C SER A 170 7.96 3.25 -16.58
N LEU A 171 7.23 4.36 -16.75
CA LEU A 171 6.06 4.70 -15.95
C LEU A 171 4.93 3.67 -16.18
N THR A 172 4.66 3.31 -17.44
CA THR A 172 3.71 2.23 -17.78
C THR A 172 4.08 0.93 -17.09
N ARG A 173 5.35 0.52 -17.17
CA ARG A 173 5.83 -0.72 -16.53
C ARG A 173 5.70 -0.66 -15.01
N ARG A 174 6.03 0.48 -14.39
CA ARG A 174 5.92 0.64 -12.93
C ARG A 174 4.46 0.58 -12.48
N MET A 175 3.57 1.29 -13.16
CA MET A 175 2.12 1.23 -12.93
C MET A 175 1.62 -0.21 -13.05
N ALA A 176 1.89 -0.86 -14.19
CA ALA A 176 1.41 -2.21 -14.47
C ALA A 176 1.91 -3.23 -13.45
N ARG A 177 3.20 -3.18 -13.09
CA ARG A 177 3.79 -4.19 -12.21
C ARG A 177 3.41 -4.05 -10.75
N PHE A 178 3.34 -2.81 -10.28
CA PHE A 178 3.33 -2.54 -8.85
C PHE A 178 2.04 -1.92 -8.34
N HIS A 179 1.23 -1.33 -9.21
CA HIS A 179 0.05 -0.56 -8.80
C HIS A 179 -1.26 -1.08 -9.40
N LEU A 180 -1.21 -1.84 -10.51
CA LEU A 180 -2.37 -2.54 -11.06
C LEU A 180 -2.61 -3.89 -10.37
N ILE A 181 -2.63 -3.88 -9.04
CA ILE A 181 -2.74 -5.06 -8.18
C ILE A 181 -3.96 -4.91 -7.27
N ASP A 182 -4.61 -6.03 -6.92
CA ASP A 182 -5.71 -6.02 -5.97
C ASP A 182 -5.21 -5.98 -4.51
N ASN A 183 -4.84 -4.80 -4.04
CA ASN A 183 -4.50 -4.53 -2.64
C ASN A 183 -5.73 -4.17 -1.77
N THR A 184 -6.95 -4.40 -2.27
CA THR A 184 -8.20 -4.07 -1.54
C THR A 184 -8.51 -5.06 -0.43
N ARG A 185 -7.88 -6.24 -0.42
CA ARG A 185 -8.19 -7.37 0.47
C ARG A 185 -7.02 -7.80 1.38
N GLY A 186 -5.81 -7.32 1.10
CA GLY A 186 -4.58 -7.73 1.78
C GLY A 186 -3.32 -7.35 0.99
N GLU A 187 -2.24 -8.08 1.21
CA GLU A 187 -0.98 -7.89 0.49
C GLU A 187 -1.00 -8.68 -0.84
N ALA A 188 -1.14 -7.95 -1.95
CA ALA A 188 -1.19 -8.56 -3.27
C ALA A 188 0.23 -8.87 -3.80
N PRO A 189 0.42 -9.98 -4.54
CA PRO A 189 1.67 -10.21 -5.24
C PRO A 189 1.82 -9.19 -6.38
N MET A 190 3.00 -8.61 -6.50
CA MET A 190 3.35 -7.77 -7.64
C MET A 190 3.39 -8.59 -8.94
N TRP A 191 3.13 -7.97 -10.08
CA TRP A 191 3.32 -8.64 -11.38
C TRP A 191 4.80 -8.68 -11.74
N ARG A 192 5.23 -9.80 -12.32
CA ARG A 192 6.57 -9.94 -12.91
C ARG A 192 6.60 -9.18 -14.23
N SER A 193 7.78 -8.82 -14.68
CA SER A 193 7.97 -8.10 -15.96
C SER A 193 7.41 -8.89 -17.14
N ARG A 194 7.55 -10.22 -17.11
CA ARG A 194 6.96 -11.13 -18.10
C ARG A 194 5.44 -11.25 -18.06
N ASP A 195 4.81 -10.81 -16.97
CA ASP A 195 3.36 -10.90 -16.82
C ASP A 195 2.65 -9.73 -17.53
N LEU A 196 3.37 -8.64 -17.83
CA LEU A 196 2.89 -7.57 -18.73
C LEU A 196 2.90 -8.09 -20.16
N ARG A 197 1.72 -8.42 -20.68
CA ARG A 197 1.55 -9.04 -22.00
C ARG A 197 1.37 -8.01 -23.10
N GLU A 198 0.64 -6.95 -22.79
CA GLU A 198 0.34 -5.88 -23.72
C GLU A 198 0.26 -4.56 -22.97
N ALA A 199 0.84 -3.51 -23.54
CA ALA A 199 0.60 -2.14 -23.16
C ALA A 199 0.61 -1.29 -24.43
N SER A 200 -0.58 -0.90 -24.87
CA SER A 200 -0.77 0.00 -26.02
C SER A 200 -1.39 1.27 -25.49
N LEU A 201 -0.56 2.29 -25.26
CA LEU A 201 -0.96 3.59 -24.73
C LEU A 201 -0.58 4.69 -25.72
N THR A 202 -1.50 5.62 -25.94
CA THR A 202 -1.26 6.88 -26.65
C THR A 202 -1.34 8.02 -25.64
N PHE A 203 -0.47 9.02 -25.83
CA PHE A 203 -0.46 10.22 -25.03
C PHE A 203 -0.29 11.43 -25.94
N GLU A 204 -1.36 12.19 -26.11
CA GLU A 204 -1.42 13.28 -27.06
C GLU A 204 -2.14 14.46 -26.40
N SER A 205 -1.53 15.64 -26.45
CA SER A 205 -2.10 16.88 -25.89
C SER A 205 -2.60 16.74 -24.44
N GLY A 206 -1.83 16.03 -23.61
CA GLY A 206 -2.18 15.78 -22.21
C GLY A 206 -3.24 14.71 -21.98
N ILE A 207 -3.74 14.04 -23.03
CA ILE A 207 -4.73 12.97 -22.93
C ILE A 207 -4.04 11.62 -23.06
N LEU A 208 -4.18 10.79 -22.03
CA LEU A 208 -3.72 9.39 -22.02
C LEU A 208 -4.88 8.46 -22.34
N ALA A 209 -4.69 7.56 -23.29
CA ALA A 209 -5.67 6.52 -23.60
C ALA A 209 -4.98 5.22 -24.00
N GLY A 210 -5.62 4.09 -23.76
CA GLY A 210 -5.10 2.82 -24.25
C GLY A 210 -5.61 1.60 -23.50
N ARG A 211 -4.81 0.53 -23.53
CA ARG A 211 -5.10 -0.74 -22.88
C ARG A 211 -3.84 -1.36 -22.28
N ILE A 212 -3.99 -2.04 -21.15
CA ILE A 212 -2.96 -2.85 -20.51
C ILE A 212 -3.52 -4.25 -20.26
N ARG A 213 -2.75 -5.29 -20.59
CA ARG A 213 -3.04 -6.70 -20.28
C ARG A 213 -1.94 -7.33 -19.44
N LEU A 214 -2.36 -7.88 -18.30
CA LEU A 214 -1.52 -8.58 -17.34
C LEU A 214 -2.03 -10.01 -17.16
N ALA A 215 -1.14 -11.01 -17.15
CA ALA A 215 -1.51 -12.40 -16.90
C ALA A 215 -0.34 -13.25 -16.38
N THR A 216 -0.57 -14.00 -15.30
CA THR A 216 0.36 -15.03 -14.79
C THR A 216 0.18 -16.33 -15.58
N ASN A 217 1.28 -16.98 -15.96
CA ASN A 217 1.30 -18.30 -16.61
C ASN A 217 0.53 -18.40 -17.93
N THR A 218 1.25 -18.30 -19.04
CA THR A 218 0.83 -18.84 -20.33
C THR A 218 2.08 -19.31 -21.07
N ASN A 219 2.18 -20.62 -21.34
CA ASN A 219 2.82 -21.02 -22.59
C ASN A 219 2.03 -20.32 -23.72
N PRO A 220 2.67 -19.65 -24.68
CA PRO A 220 1.95 -18.96 -25.75
C PRO A 220 1.23 -19.97 -26.67
N PRO A 221 0.07 -19.62 -27.28
CA PRO A 221 -0.65 -18.35 -27.25
C PRO A 221 -1.84 -18.33 -26.27
N PHE A 222 -2.42 -17.15 -26.07
CA PHE A 222 -3.59 -16.84 -25.23
C PHE A 222 -4.81 -17.66 -25.65
N HIS A 223 -4.88 -18.92 -25.23
CA HIS A 223 -6.06 -19.75 -25.35
C HIS A 223 -6.96 -19.44 -24.14
N PRO A 224 -8.27 -19.17 -24.34
CA PRO A 224 -9.21 -19.01 -23.23
C PRO A 224 -9.33 -20.24 -22.32
N ASP A 225 -8.71 -21.37 -22.70
CA ASP A 225 -8.70 -22.63 -21.95
C ASP A 225 -7.36 -22.94 -21.26
N ALA A 226 -6.33 -22.08 -21.40
CA ALA A 226 -5.13 -22.21 -20.59
C ALA A 226 -5.44 -21.74 -19.16
N ALA A 227 -5.11 -22.55 -18.15
CA ALA A 227 -5.34 -22.19 -16.75
C ALA A 227 -4.51 -20.97 -16.35
N VAL A 228 -5.10 -19.77 -16.41
CA VAL A 228 -4.50 -18.52 -15.94
C VAL A 228 -4.84 -18.33 -14.47
N ASP A 229 -3.82 -18.29 -13.60
CA ASP A 229 -4.03 -18.12 -12.16
C ASP A 229 -4.55 -16.72 -11.81
N ARG A 230 -4.09 -15.70 -12.55
CA ARG A 230 -4.43 -14.28 -12.33
C ARG A 230 -4.29 -13.48 -13.62
N PHE A 231 -5.26 -12.60 -13.89
CA PHE A 231 -5.17 -11.64 -15.00
C PHE A 231 -5.79 -10.30 -14.65
N TYR A 232 -5.39 -9.28 -15.43
CA TYR A 232 -6.08 -8.00 -15.48
C TYR A 232 -6.04 -7.45 -16.91
N ASP A 233 -7.21 -7.30 -17.51
CA ASP A 233 -7.38 -6.74 -18.86
C ASP A 233 -8.18 -5.43 -18.78
N ALA A 234 -7.50 -4.31 -18.99
CA ALA A 234 -8.01 -3.00 -18.60
C ALA A 234 -7.77 -1.90 -19.62
N ALA A 235 -8.76 -1.02 -19.75
CA ALA A 235 -8.62 0.24 -20.46
C ALA A 235 -7.96 1.28 -19.55
N VAL A 236 -7.12 2.12 -20.14
CA VAL A 236 -6.49 3.27 -19.50
C VAL A 236 -7.09 4.54 -20.09
N ARG A 237 -7.46 5.49 -19.23
CA ARG A 237 -7.90 6.84 -19.61
C ARG A 237 -7.37 7.83 -18.60
N GLY A 238 -6.90 8.98 -19.06
CA GLY A 238 -6.45 10.02 -18.14
C GLY A 238 -6.15 11.36 -18.77
N VAL A 239 -5.96 12.34 -17.90
CA VAL A 239 -5.59 13.72 -18.23
C VAL A 239 -4.36 14.10 -17.40
N VAL A 240 -3.37 14.67 -18.08
CA VAL A 240 -2.21 15.30 -17.49
C VAL A 240 -2.21 16.76 -17.94
N THR A 241 -2.19 17.70 -16.98
CA THR A 241 -2.13 19.13 -17.29
C THR A 241 -0.78 19.67 -16.85
N ILE A 242 -0.10 20.33 -17.77
CA ILE A 242 1.17 21.01 -17.55
C ILE A 242 0.91 22.52 -17.60
N LYS A 243 1.45 23.25 -16.63
CA LYS A 243 1.49 24.72 -16.60
C LYS A 243 2.87 25.14 -16.13
N ASP A 244 3.51 26.05 -16.85
CA ASP A 244 4.82 26.62 -16.48
C ASP A 244 5.85 25.52 -16.10
N ASP A 245 6.00 24.51 -16.96
CA ASP A 245 6.86 23.33 -16.76
C ASP A 245 6.60 22.51 -15.48
N ALA A 246 5.40 22.65 -14.91
CA ALA A 246 4.94 21.88 -13.76
C ALA A 246 3.70 21.04 -14.12
N ILE A 247 3.71 19.78 -13.68
CA ILE A 247 2.51 18.92 -13.74
C ILE A 247 1.57 19.36 -12.62
N VAL A 248 0.49 20.06 -12.98
CA VAL A 248 -0.51 20.59 -12.03
C VAL A 248 -1.74 19.72 -11.89
N ARG A 249 -1.90 18.74 -12.80
CA ARG A 249 -2.96 17.74 -12.74
C ARG A 249 -2.45 16.43 -13.32
N LEU A 250 -2.76 15.33 -12.64
CA LEU A 250 -2.61 13.98 -13.15
C LEU A 250 -3.81 13.21 -12.63
N ASP A 251 -4.75 12.89 -13.51
CA ASP A 251 -5.91 12.06 -13.22
C ASP A 251 -5.90 10.90 -14.21
N VAL A 252 -5.50 9.72 -13.77
CA VAL A 252 -5.50 8.52 -14.61
C VAL A 252 -6.36 7.44 -13.96
N VAL A 253 -7.23 6.81 -14.74
CA VAL A 253 -8.03 5.65 -14.31
C VAL A 253 -7.72 4.48 -15.22
N VAL A 254 -7.43 3.34 -14.60
CA VAL A 254 -7.28 2.05 -15.24
C VAL A 254 -8.42 1.18 -14.77
N ARG A 255 -9.31 0.77 -15.66
CA ARG A 255 -10.52 -0.02 -15.32
C ARG A 255 -10.68 -1.19 -16.26
N GLY A 256 -10.97 -2.37 -15.71
CA GLY A 256 -11.04 -3.58 -16.51
C GLY A 256 -11.54 -4.81 -15.77
N SER A 257 -11.41 -5.95 -16.43
CA SER A 257 -11.74 -7.26 -15.89
C SER A 257 -10.51 -7.86 -15.20
N PHE A 258 -10.63 -8.12 -13.91
CA PHE A 258 -9.61 -8.74 -13.07
C PHE A 258 -10.07 -10.12 -12.63
N PHE A 259 -9.14 -11.06 -12.49
CA PHE A 259 -9.41 -12.38 -11.92
C PHE A 259 -8.20 -12.88 -11.13
N GLY A 260 -8.50 -13.72 -10.13
CA GLY A 260 -7.51 -14.41 -9.32
C GLY A 260 -7.16 -13.70 -8.02
N GLU A 261 -6.27 -14.33 -7.26
CA GLU A 261 -5.80 -13.86 -5.96
C GLU A 261 -4.34 -14.20 -5.73
N GLY A 262 -3.73 -13.54 -4.74
CA GLY A 262 -2.45 -13.96 -4.22
C GLY A 262 -2.56 -14.83 -2.99
N ARG A 263 -1.46 -15.51 -2.67
CA ARG A 263 -1.30 -16.30 -1.43
C ARG A 263 -1.73 -15.55 -0.16
N TRP A 264 -1.52 -14.24 -0.12
CA TRP A 264 -1.79 -13.38 1.04
C TRP A 264 -3.03 -12.49 0.88
N THR A 265 -3.81 -12.72 -0.19
CA THR A 265 -5.02 -11.96 -0.55
C THR A 265 -6.20 -12.89 -0.90
N PRO A 266 -6.53 -13.88 -0.05
CA PRO A 266 -7.55 -14.87 -0.40
C PRO A 266 -8.96 -14.28 -0.46
N GLY A 267 -9.88 -15.05 -1.03
CA GLY A 267 -11.31 -14.73 -1.07
C GLY A 267 -11.70 -13.82 -2.22
N SER A 268 -11.09 -14.02 -3.39
CA SER A 268 -11.47 -13.36 -4.64
C SER A 268 -12.82 -13.87 -5.14
N PRO A 269 -13.55 -13.06 -5.92
CA PRO A 269 -14.69 -13.56 -6.69
C PRO A 269 -14.30 -14.76 -7.54
N LYS A 270 -15.17 -15.78 -7.61
CA LYS A 270 -14.94 -17.01 -8.40
C LYS A 270 -15.02 -16.79 -9.91
N LYS A 271 -15.53 -15.65 -10.34
CA LYS A 271 -15.60 -15.21 -11.73
C LYS A 271 -14.81 -13.91 -11.88
N PRO A 272 -14.37 -13.54 -13.09
CA PRO A 272 -13.78 -12.24 -13.33
C PRO A 272 -14.69 -11.11 -12.83
N PHE A 273 -14.09 -10.05 -12.33
CA PHE A 273 -14.77 -8.92 -11.70
C PHE A 273 -14.23 -7.59 -12.23
N THR A 274 -15.04 -6.53 -12.13
CA THR A 274 -14.61 -5.19 -12.52
C THR A 274 -13.74 -4.59 -11.44
N PHE A 275 -12.50 -4.30 -11.79
CA PHE A 275 -11.52 -3.65 -10.93
C PHE A 275 -11.12 -2.30 -11.53
N ALA A 276 -10.84 -1.32 -10.68
CA ALA A 276 -10.34 -0.02 -11.08
C ALA A 276 -9.21 0.46 -10.19
N VAL A 277 -8.25 1.15 -10.79
CA VAL A 277 -7.15 1.85 -10.11
C VAL A 277 -7.09 3.28 -10.61
N ALA A 278 -7.15 4.23 -9.70
CA ALA A 278 -7.03 5.66 -9.96
C ALA A 278 -5.70 6.19 -9.46
N PHE A 279 -5.12 7.11 -10.22
CA PHE A 279 -3.86 7.81 -9.96
C PHE A 279 -4.15 9.30 -9.93
N GLY A 280 -3.77 9.96 -8.83
CA GLY A 280 -3.98 11.39 -8.60
C GLY A 280 -2.71 12.05 -8.06
N LEU A 281 -2.42 13.30 -8.39
CA LEU A 281 -1.32 14.01 -7.69
C LEU A 281 -1.56 13.98 -6.18
N ALA A 282 -0.54 13.59 -5.41
CA ALA A 282 -0.62 13.60 -3.97
C ALA A 282 -0.48 15.04 -3.43
N ASN A 283 -1.07 15.30 -2.26
CA ASN A 283 -0.86 16.58 -1.57
C ASN A 283 0.39 16.47 -0.68
N PRO A 284 1.51 17.14 -1.04
CA PRO A 284 2.77 17.01 -0.30
C PRO A 284 2.70 17.52 1.16
N ALA A 285 1.68 18.31 1.51
CA ALA A 285 1.44 18.75 2.88
C ALA A 285 0.92 17.62 3.79
N LEU A 286 0.35 16.56 3.22
CA LEU A 286 -0.17 15.44 3.99
C LEU A 286 0.96 14.48 4.39
N ALA A 287 1.04 14.14 5.68
CA ALA A 287 1.99 13.15 6.17
C ALA A 287 1.85 11.80 5.45
N ALA A 288 0.63 11.43 5.05
CA ALA A 288 0.36 10.23 4.27
C ALA A 288 1.16 10.17 2.96
N SER A 289 1.37 11.30 2.28
CA SER A 289 2.10 11.37 1.02
C SER A 289 3.61 11.17 1.16
N LYS A 290 4.12 11.08 2.40
CA LYS A 290 5.50 10.72 2.71
C LYS A 290 5.71 9.21 2.82
N VAL A 291 4.63 8.41 2.87
CA VAL A 291 4.73 6.95 2.96
C VAL A 291 5.23 6.42 1.61
N PRO A 292 6.32 5.64 1.57
CA PRO A 292 6.85 5.13 0.32
C PRO A 292 5.90 4.09 -0.31
N PRO A 293 5.96 3.92 -1.64
CA PRO A 293 5.25 2.85 -2.36
C PRO A 293 5.53 1.49 -1.75
N GLN A 294 4.53 0.61 -1.64
CA GLN A 294 4.75 -0.74 -1.08
C GLN A 294 5.82 -1.51 -1.86
N ALA A 295 5.83 -1.38 -3.19
CA ALA A 295 6.81 -2.05 -4.04
C ALA A 295 8.25 -1.53 -3.88
N SER A 296 8.45 -0.36 -3.25
CA SER A 296 9.78 0.17 -2.97
C SER A 296 10.58 -0.69 -2.00
N ARG A 297 9.98 -1.71 -1.35
CA ARG A 297 10.71 -2.74 -0.60
C ARG A 297 11.88 -3.32 -1.39
N SER A 298 11.72 -3.50 -2.71
CA SER A 298 12.83 -3.69 -3.66
C SER A 298 13.04 -2.41 -4.48
N LEU A 299 13.77 -1.44 -3.91
CA LEU A 299 13.86 -0.08 -4.46
C LEU A 299 14.38 -0.06 -5.90
N ARG A 300 15.45 -0.82 -6.17
CA ARG A 300 16.04 -0.92 -7.50
C ARG A 300 15.05 -1.45 -8.54
N SER A 301 14.37 -2.57 -8.24
CA SER A 301 13.38 -3.14 -9.16
C SER A 301 12.20 -2.20 -9.39
N TYR A 302 11.79 -1.47 -8.35
CA TYR A 302 10.73 -0.47 -8.41
C TYR A 302 11.08 0.71 -9.31
N LEU A 303 12.26 1.33 -9.10
CA LEU A 303 12.68 2.51 -9.84
C LEU A 303 13.01 2.18 -11.30
N GLU A 304 13.75 1.09 -11.55
CA GLU A 304 14.11 0.66 -12.90
C GLU A 304 12.91 0.12 -13.69
N ALA A 305 11.86 -0.33 -12.98
CA ALA A 305 10.69 -0.99 -13.57
C ALA A 305 11.05 -2.17 -14.49
N ARG A 306 12.18 -2.85 -14.20
CA ARG A 306 12.70 -4.05 -14.90
C ARG A 306 12.38 -5.36 -14.22
#